data_AF-A0A1I4NDP7-F1
#
_entry.id   AF-A0A1I4NDP7-F1
#
_cell.length_a   1.000
_cell.length_b   1.000
_cell.length_c   1.000
_cell.angle_alpha   90.00
_cell.angle_beta   90.00
_cell.angle_gamma   90.00
#
_symmetry.space_group_name_H-M   'P 1'
#
loop_
_entity.id
_entity.type
_entity.pdbx_description
1 polymer ?
#
loop_
_entity_poly.entity_id
_entity_poly.type
_entity_poly.pdbx_seq_one_letter_code
_entity_poly.pdbx_strand_id
1 'polypeptide(L)'
;MELETVINHIFSYNFPTDEVLVRFANERHGFGGDDGCYGVTYPSDLDAYEREVEQQFIPEGSVEIYCSAYTDKDIIIPEKQYLAALKKYLESTGQYELAGRLKTPEADPSY
;
A
#
# COMPACT_ATOMS: atom_id res chain seq x y z
N MET A 1 -18.45 2.81 3.20
CA MET A 1 -17.69 1.61 2.79
C MET A 1 -16.50 1.54 3.73
N GLU A 2 -16.24 0.37 4.31
CA GLU A 2 -15.17 0.24 5.31
C GLU A 2 -13.80 0.25 4.62
N LEU A 3 -12.82 0.95 5.21
CA LEU A 3 -11.45 1.04 4.71
C LEU A 3 -10.82 -0.35 4.46
N GLU A 4 -11.10 -1.30 5.35
CA GLU A 4 -10.65 -2.68 5.20
C GLU A 4 -11.19 -3.36 3.93
N THR A 5 -12.40 -3.00 3.48
CA THR A 5 -12.96 -3.54 2.23
C THR A 5 -12.16 -3.06 1.03
N VAL A 6 -11.80 -1.78 0.97
CA VAL A 6 -11.00 -1.21 -0.13
C VAL A 6 -9.61 -1.83 -0.15
N ILE A 7 -8.96 -1.91 1.02
CA ILE A 7 -7.61 -2.47 1.14
C ILE A 7 -7.58 -3.96 0.76
N ASN A 8 -8.53 -4.76 1.24
CA ASN A 8 -8.58 -6.18 0.85
C ASN A 8 -8.90 -6.34 -0.64
N HIS A 9 -9.68 -5.42 -1.20
CA HIS A 9 -10.04 -5.47 -2.60
C HIS A 9 -8.83 -5.25 -3.51
N ILE A 10 -7.98 -4.25 -3.23
CA ILE A 10 -6.78 -4.00 -4.03
C ILE A 10 -5.80 -5.19 -4.04
N PHE A 11 -5.77 -6.00 -2.97
CA PHE A 11 -4.94 -7.21 -2.91
C PHE A 11 -5.55 -8.41 -3.62
N SER A 12 -6.88 -8.44 -3.76
CA SER A 12 -7.60 -9.55 -4.37
C SER A 12 -7.49 -9.60 -5.90
N TYR A 13 -6.96 -8.54 -6.51
CA TYR A 13 -6.66 -8.55 -7.94
C TYR A 13 -5.46 -9.45 -8.24
N ASN A 14 -5.48 -10.12 -9.40
CA ASN A 14 -4.44 -11.07 -9.82
C ASN A 14 -3.09 -10.41 -10.17
N PHE A 15 -2.96 -9.09 -9.99
CA PHE A 15 -1.74 -8.35 -10.27
C PHE A 15 -1.55 -7.20 -9.26
N PRO A 16 -0.34 -7.03 -8.70
CA PRO A 16 0.81 -7.93 -8.80
C PRO A 16 0.62 -9.20 -7.94
N THR A 17 1.45 -10.23 -8.14
CA THR A 17 1.37 -11.46 -7.33
C THR A 17 1.69 -11.19 -5.86
N ASP A 18 1.24 -12.06 -4.95
CA ASP A 18 1.50 -11.95 -3.50
C ASP A 18 3.00 -11.76 -3.16
N GLU A 19 3.90 -12.46 -3.88
CA GLU A 19 5.35 -12.31 -3.69
C GLU A 19 5.84 -10.90 -4.05
N VAL A 20 5.29 -10.34 -5.12
CA VAL A 20 5.63 -8.99 -5.59
C VAL A 20 5.03 -7.93 -4.67
N LEU A 21 3.81 -8.13 -4.17
CA LEU A 21 3.21 -7.28 -3.13
C LEU A 21 4.10 -7.21 -1.88
N VAL A 22 4.57 -8.36 -1.39
CA VAL A 22 5.48 -8.40 -0.24
C VAL A 22 6.81 -7.73 -0.54
N ARG A 23 7.37 -7.89 -1.76
CA ARG A 23 8.61 -7.21 -2.15
C ARG A 23 8.43 -5.69 -2.13
N PHE A 24 7.40 -5.18 -2.79
CA PHE A 24 7.10 -3.76 -2.86
C PHE A 24 6.85 -3.15 -1.47
N ALA A 25 6.05 -3.80 -0.63
CA ALA A 25 5.84 -3.39 0.75
C ALA A 25 7.17 -3.33 1.54
N ASN A 26 8.04 -4.32 1.38
CA ASN A 26 9.35 -4.36 2.06
C ASN A 26 10.37 -3.33 1.55
N GLU A 27 10.22 -2.90 0.30
CA GLU A 27 11.03 -1.87 -0.35
C GLU A 27 10.45 -0.46 -0.15
N ARG A 28 9.26 -0.35 0.48
CA ARG A 28 8.47 0.90 0.58
C ARG A 28 8.26 1.53 -0.80
N HIS A 29 7.89 0.68 -1.74
CA HIS A 29 7.60 1.05 -3.11
C HIS A 29 6.14 0.77 -3.40
N GLY A 30 5.53 1.69 -4.12
CA GLY A 30 4.17 1.60 -4.58
C GLY A 30 3.99 0.57 -5.69
N PHE A 31 2.74 0.34 -6.04
CA PHE A 31 2.36 -0.44 -7.20
C PHE A 31 1.08 0.09 -7.79
N GLY A 32 0.95 -0.03 -9.12
CA GLY A 32 -0.29 0.15 -9.82
C GLY A 32 -0.82 -1.19 -10.33
N GLY A 33 -2.15 -1.32 -10.29
CA GLY A 33 -2.87 -2.35 -11.01
C GLY A 33 -2.59 -2.29 -12.50
N ASP A 34 -2.83 -3.42 -13.18
CA ASP A 34 -2.65 -3.59 -14.62
C ASP A 34 -3.56 -2.69 -15.47
N ASP A 35 -4.67 -2.23 -14.91
CA ASP A 35 -5.62 -1.29 -15.53
C ASP A 35 -5.41 0.17 -15.12
N GLY A 36 -4.45 0.46 -14.24
CA GLY A 36 -4.17 1.79 -13.70
C GLY A 36 -5.26 2.35 -12.78
N CYS A 37 -6.27 1.55 -12.40
CA CYS A 37 -7.43 2.01 -11.64
C CYS A 37 -7.32 1.79 -10.14
N TYR A 38 -6.29 1.06 -9.68
CA TYR A 38 -6.02 0.85 -8.27
C TYR A 38 -4.53 0.76 -7.99
N GLY A 39 -4.15 1.00 -6.75
CA GLY A 39 -2.76 0.86 -6.33
C GLY A 39 -2.47 1.50 -4.99
N VAL A 40 -1.17 1.55 -4.70
CA VAL A 40 -0.60 2.13 -3.49
C VAL A 40 0.60 2.97 -3.88
N THR A 41 0.73 4.14 -3.27
CA THR A 41 1.87 5.05 -3.48
C THR A 41 2.51 5.36 -2.13
N TYR A 42 3.84 5.26 -2.05
CA TYR A 42 4.62 5.70 -0.89
C TYR A 42 5.12 7.14 -1.09
N PRO A 43 5.46 7.87 -0.01
CA PRO A 43 6.02 9.22 -0.11
C PRO A 43 7.26 9.31 -1.01
N SER A 44 8.08 8.26 -1.00
CA SER A 44 9.30 8.15 -1.82
C SER A 44 9.06 7.92 -3.30
N ASP A 45 7.85 7.47 -3.68
CA ASP A 45 7.51 7.24 -5.08
C ASP A 45 7.17 8.54 -5.80
N LEU A 46 6.75 9.56 -5.05
CA LEU A 46 6.46 10.87 -5.62
C LEU A 46 7.74 11.51 -6.19
N ASP A 47 7.67 11.97 -7.43
CA ASP A 47 8.74 12.73 -8.05
C ASP A 47 8.68 14.23 -7.69
N ALA A 48 9.63 15.02 -8.20
CA ALA A 48 9.67 16.46 -7.91
C ALA A 48 8.49 17.21 -8.53
N TYR A 49 7.99 16.78 -9.69
CA TYR A 49 6.88 17.42 -10.37
C TYR A 49 5.57 17.18 -9.61
N GLU A 50 5.31 15.95 -9.18
CA GLU A 50 4.13 15.59 -8.38
C GLU A 50 4.08 16.39 -7.07
N ARG A 51 5.23 16.54 -6.39
CA ARG A 51 5.33 17.32 -5.15
C ARG A 51 5.19 18.83 -5.37
N GLU A 52 5.90 19.39 -6.35
CA GLU A 52 6.03 20.85 -6.50
C GLU A 52 4.94 21.48 -7.37
N VAL A 53 4.49 20.78 -8.41
CA VAL A 53 3.52 21.30 -9.38
C VAL A 53 2.12 20.79 -9.07
N GLU A 54 1.97 19.49 -8.86
CA GLU A 54 0.67 18.88 -8.55
C GLU A 54 0.29 19.01 -7.07
N GLN A 55 1.23 19.44 -6.23
CA GLN A 55 1.05 19.62 -4.79
C GLN A 55 0.60 18.32 -4.09
N GLN A 56 1.00 17.17 -4.63
CA GLN A 56 0.76 15.88 -4.00
C GLN A 56 1.63 15.74 -2.75
N PHE A 57 1.03 15.21 -1.68
CA PHE A 57 1.70 15.05 -0.40
C PHE A 57 1.21 13.81 0.34
N ILE A 58 2.13 12.88 0.57
CA ILE A 58 1.93 11.71 1.42
C ILE A 58 2.85 11.89 2.64
N PRO A 59 2.30 11.98 3.87
CA PRO A 59 3.13 12.11 5.06
C PRO A 59 4.06 10.91 5.26
N GLU A 60 5.24 11.15 5.84
CA GLU A 60 6.14 10.08 6.28
C GLU A 60 5.42 9.06 7.20
N GLY A 61 5.71 7.78 7.00
CA GLY A 61 5.03 6.67 7.69
C GLY A 61 3.56 6.48 7.29
N SER A 62 3.12 7.09 6.19
CA SER A 62 1.81 6.88 5.56
C SER A 62 1.96 6.38 4.14
N VAL A 63 0.88 5.82 3.60
CA VAL A 63 0.73 5.44 2.20
C VAL A 63 -0.57 6.01 1.66
N GLU A 64 -0.58 6.32 0.38
CA GLU A 64 -1.80 6.62 -0.35
C GLU A 64 -2.34 5.36 -1.00
N ILE A 65 -3.65 5.17 -0.94
CA ILE A 65 -4.38 4.10 -1.61
C ILE A 65 -5.37 4.74 -2.57
N TYR A 66 -5.20 4.45 -3.84
CA TYR A 66 -6.12 4.86 -4.89
C TYR A 66 -6.88 3.65 -5.43
N CYS A 67 -8.18 3.81 -5.66
CA CYS A 67 -9.03 2.75 -6.21
C CYS A 67 -10.29 3.37 -6.84
N SER A 68 -10.23 3.72 -8.11
CA SER A 68 -11.29 4.45 -8.84
C SER A 68 -12.60 3.67 -8.94
N ALA A 69 -12.57 2.34 -8.77
CA ALA A 69 -13.77 1.51 -8.75
C ALA A 69 -14.59 1.64 -7.45
N TYR A 70 -14.00 2.12 -6.35
CA TYR A 70 -14.63 2.12 -5.02
C TYR A 70 -14.64 3.48 -4.33
N THR A 71 -13.74 4.38 -4.71
CA THR A 71 -13.64 5.70 -4.11
C THR A 71 -13.38 6.76 -5.18
N ASP A 72 -14.07 7.89 -5.04
CA ASP A 72 -13.84 9.08 -5.87
C ASP A 72 -12.58 9.85 -5.43
N LYS A 73 -11.95 9.42 -4.34
CA LYS A 73 -10.78 10.08 -3.73
C LYS A 73 -9.78 9.06 -3.20
N ASP A 74 -8.51 9.41 -3.32
CA ASP A 74 -7.43 8.63 -2.75
C ASP A 74 -7.42 8.77 -1.22
N ILE A 75 -7.00 7.70 -0.55
CA ILE A 75 -7.08 7.58 0.90
C ILE A 75 -5.66 7.46 1.44
N ILE A 76 -5.27 8.41 2.28
CA ILE A 76 -4.00 8.36 3.00
C ILE A 76 -4.21 7.64 4.32
N ILE A 77 -3.45 6.57 4.56
CA ILE A 77 -3.49 5.80 5.81
C ILE A 77 -2.09 5.58 6.37
N PRO A 78 -1.95 5.34 7.69
CA PRO A 78 -0.66 4.94 8.25
C PRO A 78 -0.14 3.65 7.60
N GLU A 79 1.15 3.61 7.24
CA GLU A 79 1.84 2.44 6.64
C GLU A 79 1.62 1.19 7.50
N LYS A 80 1.66 1.33 8.83
CA LYS A 80 1.39 0.23 9.77
C LYS A 80 0.00 -0.41 9.56
N GLN A 81 -1.01 0.35 9.17
CA GLN A 81 -2.35 -0.17 8.91
C GLN A 81 -2.39 -0.91 7.58
N TYR A 82 -1.75 -0.36 6.54
CA TYR A 82 -1.56 -1.02 5.26
C TYR A 82 -0.86 -2.38 5.41
N LEU A 83 0.29 -2.42 6.09
CA LEU A 83 1.05 -3.65 6.30
C LEU A 83 0.30 -4.67 7.14
N ALA A 84 -0.44 -4.22 8.18
CA ALA A 84 -1.27 -5.11 8.98
C ALA A 84 -2.40 -5.73 8.15
N ALA A 85 -3.01 -4.97 7.24
CA ALA A 85 -4.04 -5.48 6.34
C ALA A 85 -3.46 -6.46 5.31
N LEU A 86 -2.31 -6.14 4.69
CA LEU A 86 -1.63 -7.04 3.76
C LEU A 86 -1.24 -8.36 4.44
N LYS A 87 -0.73 -8.30 5.68
CA LYS A 87 -0.42 -9.48 6.47
C LYS A 87 -1.66 -10.36 6.69
N LYS A 88 -2.77 -9.76 7.13
CA LYS A 88 -4.03 -10.49 7.33
C LYS A 88 -4.54 -11.12 6.02
N TYR A 89 -4.45 -10.40 4.91
CA TYR A 89 -4.81 -10.91 3.59
C TYR A 89 -4.00 -12.16 3.21
N LEU A 90 -2.67 -12.10 3.33
CA LEU A 90 -1.78 -13.24 3.08
C LEU A 90 -2.08 -14.44 4.01
N GLU A 91 -2.32 -14.18 5.29
CA GLU A 91 -2.72 -15.23 6.24
C GLU A 91 -4.08 -15.86 5.87
N SER A 92 -5.03 -15.08 5.37
CA SER A 92 -6.36 -15.56 4.96
C SER A 92 -6.36 -16.40 3.68
N THR A 93 -5.38 -16.18 2.80
CA THR A 93 -5.20 -16.92 1.55
C THR A 93 -4.26 -18.13 1.71
N GLY A 94 -3.75 -18.37 2.92
CA GLY A 94 -2.86 -19.48 3.26
C GLY A 94 -1.37 -19.21 3.00
N GLN A 95 -1.00 -17.98 2.64
CA GLN A 95 0.35 -17.53 2.31
C GLN A 95 1.15 -17.14 3.58
N TYR A 96 1.16 -18.01 4.58
CA TYR A 96 1.77 -17.75 5.89
C TYR A 96 3.27 -17.45 5.83
N GLU A 97 4.00 -18.09 4.91
CA GLU A 97 5.43 -17.82 4.71
C GLU A 97 5.69 -16.39 4.21
N LEU A 98 4.85 -15.91 3.29
CA LEU A 98 4.93 -14.55 2.77
C LEU A 98 4.54 -13.52 3.84
N ALA A 99 3.47 -13.79 4.60
CA ALA A 99 3.07 -12.96 5.74
C ALA A 99 4.20 -12.79 6.77
N GLY A 100 4.98 -13.86 7.01
CA GLY A 100 6.14 -13.84 7.90
C GLY A 100 7.35 -13.05 7.38
N ARG A 101 7.39 -12.73 6.07
CA ARG A 101 8.48 -11.96 5.43
C ARG A 101 8.22 -10.45 5.41
N LEU A 102 7.03 -9.99 5.78
CA LEU A 102 6.72 -8.57 5.88
C LEU A 102 7.52 -7.93 7.02
N LYS A 103 8.31 -6.92 6.68
CA LYS A 103 8.98 -6.07 7.66
C LYS A 103 7.95 -5.20 8.33
N THR A 104 7.97 -5.15 9.66
CA THR A 104 7.26 -4.11 10.39
C THR A 104 7.98 -2.78 10.16
N PRO A 105 7.26 -1.64 10.14
CA PRO A 105 7.92 -0.34 10.25
C PRO A 105 8.77 -0.41 11.52
N GLU A 106 10.09 -0.21 11.38
CA GLU A 106 10.92 -0.07 12.57
C GLU A 106 10.30 1.06 13.38
N ALA A 107 10.00 0.80 14.66
CA ALA A 107 9.61 1.87 15.55
C ALA A 107 10.79 2.83 15.55
N ASP A 108 10.64 3.95 14.84
CA ASP A 108 11.64 4.99 14.77
C ASP A 108 12.01 5.31 16.22
N PRO A 109 13.25 5.02 16.68
CA PRO A 109 13.69 5.43 17.98
C PRO A 109 13.95 6.93 17.89
N SER A 110 12.87 7.71 17.86
CA SER A 110 12.91 9.16 17.87
C SER A 110 13.76 9.61 19.06
N TYR A 111 14.90 10.24 18.78
CA TYR A 111 15.69 11.05 19.71
C TYR A 111 15.75 12.48 19.18
#